data_AF-A0AAW0WZM1-F1
#
_entry.id   AF-A0AAW0WZM1-F1
#
_cell.length_a   1.000
_cell.length_b   1.000
_cell.length_c   1.000
_cell.angle_alpha   90.00
_cell.angle_beta   90.00
_cell.angle_gamma   90.00
#
_symmetry.space_group_name_H-M   'P 1'
#
loop_
_entity.id
_entity.type
_entity.pdbx_description
1 polymer ?
#
loop_
_entity_poly.entity_id
_entity_poly.type
_entity_poly.pdbx_seq_one_letter_code
_entity_poly.pdbx_strand_id
1 'polypeptide(L)'
;NYKYLEAGRRMPLLLVSGFPSSGKTTRTLQIKTYLEKEKNKNVVVVSENNLLGEGKNEVFRDSRREKDIRGALKADVIRLLNKEDVVILDAANYIKGYRWDSPMFTILPEDAPPYEFIYDALYLCKPPPPNQSTQTQPLSSTNFLFELDRTTQEVTSCIMSAQKIMVAGDNIKVPGVEETVCFGHKVTLAEITRARRQFISYTKMHPVEDASKLMALFVRYLNSTLG
;
A
#
# COMPACT_ATOMS: atom_id res chain seq x y z
N ASN A 1 13.91 -1.16 5.20
CA ASN A 1 14.98 -1.34 4.19
C ASN A 1 14.40 -1.55 2.79
N TYR A 2 13.69 -0.57 2.23
CA TYR A 2 13.11 -0.63 0.88
C TYR A 2 13.72 0.45 -0.03
N LYS A 3 15.05 0.39 -0.23
CA LYS A 3 15.79 1.25 -1.17
C LYS A 3 15.63 0.83 -2.65
N TYR A 4 14.59 0.08 -3.01
CA TYR A 4 14.47 -0.56 -4.34
C TYR A 4 13.49 0.13 -5.30
N LEU A 5 12.91 1.27 -4.94
CA LEU A 5 11.90 1.95 -5.75
C LEU A 5 12.31 3.38 -6.14
N GLU A 6 13.56 3.56 -6.53
CA GLU A 6 13.93 4.68 -7.40
C GLU A 6 14.09 4.18 -8.84
N ALA A 7 13.63 5.01 -9.77
CA ALA A 7 13.40 4.71 -11.17
C ALA A 7 14.54 3.91 -11.85
N GLY A 8 14.19 2.80 -12.51
CA GLY A 8 15.01 2.22 -13.58
C GLY A 8 15.68 0.86 -13.36
N ARG A 9 15.21 0.00 -12.45
CA ARG A 9 15.80 -1.36 -12.28
C ARG A 9 14.75 -2.44 -12.04
N ARG A 10 14.43 -3.21 -13.07
CA ARG A 10 13.47 -4.34 -12.98
C ARG A 10 14.21 -5.63 -12.67
N MET A 11 13.60 -6.47 -11.83
CA MET A 11 14.03 -7.86 -11.62
C MET A 11 12.99 -8.76 -12.30
N PRO A 12 13.28 -9.32 -13.49
CA PRO A 12 12.30 -10.06 -14.27
C PRO A 12 11.89 -11.35 -13.54
N LEU A 13 10.65 -11.40 -13.07
CA LEU A 13 10.07 -12.56 -12.39
C LEU A 13 8.82 -13.02 -13.12
N LEU A 14 8.78 -14.29 -13.51
CA LEU A 14 7.58 -14.94 -14.01
C LEU A 14 7.07 -15.95 -12.99
N LEU A 15 5.85 -15.75 -12.50
CA LEU A 15 5.16 -16.70 -11.62
C LEU A 15 4.23 -17.58 -12.45
N VAL A 16 4.47 -18.88 -12.47
CA VAL A 16 3.56 -19.85 -13.10
C VAL A 16 2.66 -20.45 -12.02
N SER A 17 1.36 -20.57 -12.31
CA SER A 17 0.38 -21.14 -11.38
C SER A 17 -0.66 -21.96 -12.14
N GLY A 18 -1.28 -22.93 -11.46
CA GLY A 18 -2.21 -23.86 -12.10
C GLY A 18 -2.28 -25.20 -11.38
N PHE A 19 -3.30 -25.98 -11.71
CA PHE A 19 -3.53 -27.28 -11.09
C PHE A 19 -2.36 -28.26 -11.27
N PRO A 20 -2.17 -29.23 -10.35
CA PRO A 20 -1.26 -30.34 -10.59
C PRO A 20 -1.52 -30.98 -11.96
N SER A 21 -0.45 -31.33 -12.67
CA SER A 21 -0.52 -31.95 -14.01
C SER A 21 -1.19 -31.13 -15.13
N SER A 22 -1.41 -29.82 -14.94
CA SER A 22 -1.98 -28.94 -15.99
C SER A 22 -0.97 -28.48 -17.05
N GLY A 23 0.21 -29.10 -17.13
CA GLY A 23 1.25 -28.72 -18.10
C GLY A 23 2.12 -27.51 -17.75
N LYS A 24 2.08 -27.00 -16.51
CA LYS A 24 2.89 -25.84 -16.07
C LYS A 24 4.37 -25.97 -16.43
N THR A 25 4.99 -27.07 -16.01
CA THR A 25 6.42 -27.33 -16.25
C THR A 25 6.74 -27.36 -17.76
N THR A 26 5.84 -27.90 -18.59
CA THR A 26 5.98 -27.86 -20.05
C THR A 26 5.95 -26.44 -20.58
N ARG A 27 5.00 -25.60 -20.14
CA ARG A 27 4.92 -24.19 -20.54
C ARG A 27 6.11 -23.38 -20.05
N THR A 28 6.56 -23.62 -18.82
CA THR A 28 7.78 -23.02 -18.25
C THR A 28 8.99 -23.31 -19.15
N LEU A 29 9.15 -24.57 -19.60
CA LEU A 29 10.28 -24.94 -20.46
C LEU A 29 10.17 -24.33 -21.86
N GLN A 30 8.98 -24.23 -22.42
CA GLN A 30 8.73 -23.55 -23.69
C GLN A 30 9.13 -22.06 -23.62
N ILE A 31 8.65 -21.36 -22.57
CA ILE A 31 8.96 -19.95 -22.35
C ILE A 31 10.45 -19.75 -22.09
N LYS A 32 11.07 -20.61 -21.26
CA LYS A 32 12.51 -20.62 -21.03
C LYS A 32 13.28 -20.72 -22.34
N THR A 33 12.95 -21.72 -23.17
CA THR A 33 13.62 -21.99 -24.43
C THR A 33 13.54 -20.79 -25.37
N TYR A 34 12.37 -20.16 -25.47
CA TYR A 34 12.17 -18.96 -26.27
C TYR A 34 13.03 -17.78 -25.76
N LEU A 35 13.02 -17.51 -24.45
CA LEU A 35 13.78 -16.41 -23.86
C LEU A 35 15.30 -16.60 -24.02
N GLU A 36 15.78 -17.83 -23.89
CA GLU A 36 17.20 -18.16 -24.08
C GLU A 36 17.62 -18.08 -25.55
N LYS A 37 16.85 -18.70 -26.46
CA LYS A 37 17.25 -18.81 -27.87
C LYS A 37 16.95 -17.57 -28.69
N GLU A 38 15.75 -17.00 -28.57
CA GLU A 38 15.28 -15.92 -29.44
C GLU A 38 15.61 -14.54 -28.86
N LYS A 39 15.72 -14.42 -27.53
CA LYS A 39 15.96 -13.14 -26.85
C LYS A 39 17.32 -13.05 -26.14
N ASN A 40 18.14 -14.11 -26.20
CA ASN A 40 19.46 -14.19 -25.60
C ASN A 40 19.47 -13.76 -24.12
N LYS A 41 18.50 -14.26 -23.34
CA LYS A 41 18.39 -14.01 -21.90
C LYS A 41 18.84 -15.23 -21.11
N ASN A 42 19.47 -14.99 -19.97
CA ASN A 42 19.69 -16.03 -18.98
C ASN A 42 18.39 -16.29 -18.22
N VAL A 43 17.99 -17.56 -18.10
CA VAL A 43 16.75 -17.93 -17.44
C VAL A 43 16.99 -19.00 -16.38
N VAL A 44 16.64 -18.68 -15.14
CA VAL A 44 16.73 -19.60 -14.00
C VAL A 44 15.34 -20.04 -13.59
N VAL A 45 15.12 -21.37 -13.54
CA VAL A 45 13.84 -21.95 -13.13
C VAL A 45 13.96 -22.48 -11.71
N VAL A 46 13.13 -21.95 -10.82
CA VAL A 46 12.91 -22.47 -9.47
C VAL A 46 11.63 -23.30 -9.51
N SER A 47 11.74 -24.62 -9.34
CA SER A 47 10.60 -25.54 -9.44
C SER A 47 10.31 -26.22 -8.11
N GLU A 48 9.02 -26.32 -7.76
CA GLU A 48 8.55 -27.09 -6.60
C GLU A 48 8.93 -28.57 -6.71
N ASN A 49 8.99 -29.11 -7.94
CA ASN A 49 9.30 -30.53 -8.16
C ASN A 49 10.71 -30.89 -7.67
N ASN A 50 11.65 -29.93 -7.64
CA ASN A 50 13.00 -30.16 -7.12
C ASN A 50 13.04 -30.36 -5.60
N LEU A 51 12.04 -29.84 -4.88
CA LEU A 51 11.95 -29.92 -3.42
C LEU A 51 11.01 -31.03 -2.95
N LEU A 52 10.08 -31.47 -3.79
CA LEU A 52 9.01 -32.42 -3.44
C LEU A 52 9.47 -33.89 -3.40
N GLY A 53 10.60 -34.24 -4.03
CA GLY A 53 11.13 -35.61 -4.08
C GLY A 53 10.10 -36.65 -4.60
N GLU A 54 10.33 -37.93 -4.30
CA GLU A 54 9.39 -39.02 -4.67
C GLU A 54 8.11 -39.04 -3.80
N GLY A 55 8.09 -38.32 -2.68
CA GLY A 55 7.00 -38.27 -1.70
C GLY A 55 5.96 -37.18 -1.92
N LYS A 56 5.71 -36.75 -3.17
CA LYS A 56 4.85 -35.60 -3.52
C LYS A 56 3.48 -35.65 -2.82
N ASN A 57 2.85 -36.81 -2.80
CA ASN A 57 1.52 -37.00 -2.19
C ASN A 57 1.55 -36.90 -0.65
N GLU A 58 2.66 -37.23 -0.01
CA GLU A 58 2.80 -37.14 1.44
C GLU A 58 2.97 -35.69 1.90
N VAL A 59 3.70 -34.91 1.11
CA VAL A 59 3.89 -33.48 1.36
C VAL A 59 2.55 -32.73 1.31
N PHE A 60 1.72 -32.98 0.29
CA PHE A 60 0.43 -32.30 0.15
C PHE A 60 -0.63 -32.74 1.18
N ARG A 61 -0.37 -33.80 1.96
CA ARG A 61 -1.24 -34.19 3.08
C ARG A 61 -1.01 -33.35 4.34
N ASP A 62 0.14 -32.70 4.48
CA ASP A 62 0.45 -31.85 5.64
C ASP A 62 0.64 -30.38 5.24
N SER A 63 -0.29 -29.53 5.71
CA SER A 63 -0.28 -28.08 5.44
C SER A 63 0.97 -27.36 5.94
N ARG A 64 1.66 -27.90 6.96
CA ARG A 64 2.93 -27.37 7.46
C ARG A 64 4.05 -27.61 6.46
N ARG A 65 4.14 -28.82 5.91
CA ARG A 65 5.15 -29.16 4.88
C ARG A 65 4.96 -28.34 3.61
N GLU A 66 3.72 -28.13 3.20
CA GLU A 66 3.41 -27.23 2.08
C GLU A 66 3.82 -25.78 2.38
N LYS A 67 3.64 -25.31 3.62
CA LYS A 67 4.10 -23.98 4.06
C LYS A 67 5.63 -23.87 4.02
N ASP A 68 6.34 -24.88 4.48
CA ASP A 68 7.81 -24.89 4.51
C ASP A 68 8.40 -24.86 3.10
N ILE A 69 7.85 -25.66 2.19
CA ILE A 69 8.26 -25.66 0.77
C ILE A 69 8.01 -24.30 0.12
N ARG A 70 6.86 -23.68 0.38
CA ARG A 70 6.59 -22.31 -0.11
C ARG A 70 7.59 -21.30 0.46
N GLY A 71 7.99 -21.46 1.72
CA GLY A 71 9.03 -20.65 2.34
C GLY A 71 10.37 -20.82 1.63
N ALA A 72 10.77 -22.05 1.36
CA ALA A 72 12.01 -22.39 0.66
C ALA A 72 12.03 -21.85 -0.78
N LEU A 73 10.96 -22.10 -1.56
CA LEU A 73 10.83 -21.57 -2.93
C LEU A 73 10.92 -20.04 -2.97
N LYS A 74 10.26 -19.36 -2.02
CA LYS A 74 10.32 -17.91 -1.91
C LYS A 74 11.74 -17.43 -1.60
N ALA A 75 12.44 -18.10 -0.69
CA ALA A 75 13.82 -17.76 -0.34
C ALA A 75 14.76 -17.93 -1.54
N ASP A 76 14.61 -19.03 -2.30
CA ASP A 76 15.41 -19.28 -3.51
C ASP A 76 15.14 -18.25 -4.60
N VAL A 77 13.88 -17.92 -4.86
CA VAL A 77 13.52 -16.87 -5.81
C VAL A 77 14.16 -15.54 -5.41
N ILE A 78 14.00 -15.13 -4.14
CA ILE A 78 14.58 -13.87 -3.65
C ILE A 78 16.10 -13.84 -3.82
N ARG A 79 16.78 -14.96 -3.58
CA ARG A 79 18.24 -15.07 -3.73
C ARG A 79 18.69 -14.95 -5.18
N LEU A 80 17.90 -15.47 -6.12
CA LEU A 80 18.22 -15.50 -7.55
C LEU A 80 17.80 -14.23 -8.28
N LEU A 81 16.82 -13.50 -7.73
CA LEU A 81 16.32 -12.26 -8.33
C LEU A 81 17.43 -11.23 -8.46
N ASN A 82 17.73 -10.89 -9.70
CA ASN A 82 18.66 -9.84 -10.07
C ASN A 82 18.14 -9.11 -11.31
N LYS A 83 18.95 -8.21 -11.86
CA LYS A 83 18.53 -7.29 -12.93
C LYS A 83 18.74 -7.85 -14.34
N GLU A 84 19.60 -8.85 -14.45
CA GLU A 84 20.07 -9.39 -15.72
C GLU A 84 19.26 -10.64 -16.09
N ASP A 85 19.07 -11.53 -15.12
CA ASP A 85 18.48 -12.85 -15.35
C ASP A 85 16.96 -12.84 -15.16
N VAL A 86 16.27 -13.69 -15.94
CA VAL A 86 14.86 -13.99 -15.74
C VAL A 86 14.73 -15.13 -14.74
N VAL A 87 13.99 -14.90 -13.67
CA VAL A 87 13.63 -15.97 -12.72
C VAL A 87 12.21 -16.45 -13.03
N ILE A 88 12.03 -17.75 -13.27
CA ILE A 88 10.71 -18.37 -13.41
C ILE A 88 10.44 -19.26 -12.21
N LEU A 89 9.34 -19.00 -11.50
CA LEU A 89 8.85 -19.87 -10.43
C LEU A 89 7.78 -20.82 -10.97
N ASP A 90 8.13 -22.09 -11.12
CA ASP A 90 7.23 -23.19 -11.52
C ASP A 90 6.69 -23.91 -10.28
N ALA A 91 5.50 -23.50 -9.83
CA ALA A 91 4.82 -24.10 -8.69
C ALA A 91 3.30 -24.12 -8.88
N ALA A 92 2.57 -24.93 -8.11
CA ALA A 92 1.11 -24.95 -8.17
C ALA A 92 0.50 -23.62 -7.74
N ASN A 93 1.10 -22.96 -6.74
CA ASN A 93 0.67 -21.68 -6.17
C ASN A 93 -0.84 -21.65 -5.82
N TYR A 94 -1.40 -22.77 -5.33
CA TYR A 94 -2.84 -23.01 -5.22
C TYR A 94 -3.52 -22.36 -4.00
N ILE A 95 -2.86 -21.55 -3.18
CA ILE A 95 -3.52 -20.97 -2.00
C ILE A 95 -4.17 -19.63 -2.38
N LYS A 96 -5.41 -19.39 -1.93
CA LYS A 96 -6.20 -18.18 -2.25
C LYS A 96 -5.47 -16.86 -1.99
N GLY A 97 -4.52 -16.82 -1.04
CA GLY A 97 -3.68 -15.63 -0.78
C GLY A 97 -2.41 -15.49 -1.64
N TYR A 98 -2.09 -16.49 -2.49
CA TYR A 98 -0.93 -16.51 -3.39
C TYR A 98 -1.34 -16.60 -4.87
N ARG A 99 -2.59 -16.96 -5.14
CA ARG A 99 -3.17 -16.89 -6.48
C ARG A 99 -3.47 -15.43 -6.81
N TRP A 100 -3.05 -14.99 -7.98
CA TRP A 100 -3.53 -13.74 -8.53
C TRP A 100 -4.98 -13.93 -8.97
N ASP A 101 -5.89 -13.13 -8.41
CA ASP A 101 -7.30 -13.14 -8.80
C ASP A 101 -7.49 -12.74 -10.28
N SER A 102 -6.51 -12.03 -10.87
CA SER A 102 -6.44 -11.68 -12.28
C SER A 102 -5.04 -11.97 -12.84
N PRO A 103 -4.80 -13.16 -13.44
CA PRO A 103 -3.51 -13.47 -14.04
C PRO A 103 -3.24 -12.59 -15.26
N MET A 104 -1.98 -12.19 -15.47
CA MET A 104 -1.59 -11.33 -16.60
C MET A 104 -1.69 -12.07 -17.94
N PHE A 105 -1.44 -13.38 -17.93
CA PHE A 105 -1.64 -14.26 -19.09
C PHE A 105 -2.37 -15.52 -18.66
N THR A 106 -3.30 -15.98 -19.48
CA THR A 106 -3.95 -17.28 -19.36
C THR A 106 -3.61 -18.10 -20.61
N ILE A 107 -3.07 -19.30 -20.42
CA ILE A 107 -2.63 -20.18 -21.52
C ILE A 107 -3.42 -21.49 -21.41
N LEU A 108 -4.22 -21.83 -22.41
CA LEU A 108 -4.92 -23.11 -22.46
C LEU A 108 -4.01 -24.23 -23.01
N PRO A 109 -4.35 -25.51 -22.82
CA PRO A 109 -3.56 -26.62 -23.33
C PRO A 109 -3.39 -26.61 -24.86
N GLU A 110 -4.40 -26.20 -25.61
CA GLU A 110 -4.34 -26.07 -27.08
C GLU A 110 -3.53 -24.86 -27.57
N ASP A 111 -3.32 -23.84 -26.72
CA ASP A 111 -2.72 -22.58 -27.16
C ASP A 111 -1.18 -22.63 -27.19
N ALA A 112 -0.59 -21.80 -28.05
CA ALA A 112 0.82 -21.46 -27.91
C ALA A 112 1.00 -20.37 -26.83
N PRO A 113 2.08 -20.40 -26.01
CA PRO A 113 2.36 -19.30 -25.10
C PRO A 113 2.52 -17.97 -25.87
N PRO A 114 1.98 -16.86 -25.35
CA PRO A 114 2.11 -15.54 -25.97
C PRO A 114 3.53 -14.97 -25.73
N TYR A 115 4.52 -15.55 -26.41
CA TYR A 115 5.94 -15.34 -26.15
C TYR A 115 6.39 -13.87 -26.16
N GLU A 116 6.07 -13.13 -27.23
CA GLU A 116 6.46 -11.71 -27.36
C GLU A 116 5.80 -10.86 -26.26
N PHE A 117 4.51 -11.07 -25.99
CA PHE A 117 3.82 -10.33 -24.93
C PHE A 117 4.40 -10.60 -23.54
N ILE A 118 4.83 -11.84 -23.27
CA ILE A 118 5.52 -12.19 -22.03
C ILE A 118 6.84 -11.42 -21.92
N TYR A 119 7.62 -11.37 -23.00
CA TYR A 119 8.87 -10.61 -23.04
C TYR A 119 8.64 -9.11 -22.80
N ASP A 120 7.66 -8.53 -23.51
CA ASP A 120 7.30 -7.12 -23.37
C ASP A 120 6.83 -6.79 -21.95
N ALA A 121 6.09 -7.68 -21.30
CA ALA A 121 5.67 -7.47 -19.94
C ALA A 121 6.83 -7.51 -18.93
N LEU A 122 7.82 -8.37 -19.16
CA LEU A 122 9.02 -8.44 -18.32
C LEU A 122 9.88 -7.17 -18.44
N TYR A 123 10.07 -6.66 -19.67
CA TYR A 123 11.08 -5.62 -19.94
C TYR A 123 10.54 -4.25 -20.36
N LEU A 124 9.38 -4.18 -21.02
CA LEU A 124 8.86 -2.96 -21.63
C LEU A 124 7.71 -2.30 -20.83
N CYS A 125 6.92 -3.06 -20.07
CA CYS A 125 5.77 -2.54 -19.29
C CYS A 125 6.13 -1.44 -18.28
N LYS A 126 5.77 -0.17 -18.52
CA LYS A 126 6.00 0.91 -17.54
C LYS A 126 5.44 0.51 -16.17
N PRO A 127 6.20 0.68 -15.07
CA PRO A 127 5.71 0.31 -13.74
C PRO A 127 4.40 1.06 -13.47
N PRO A 128 3.39 0.40 -12.88
CA PRO A 128 2.18 1.11 -12.49
C PRO A 128 2.57 2.25 -11.53
N PRO A 129 1.94 3.43 -11.65
CA PRO A 129 2.22 4.52 -10.73
C PRO A 129 2.01 4.05 -9.28
N PRO A 130 2.85 4.46 -8.33
CA PRO A 130 2.76 4.02 -6.94
C PRO A 130 1.35 4.32 -6.43
N ASN A 131 0.66 3.27 -6.00
CA ASN A 131 -0.71 3.38 -5.49
C ASN A 131 -0.73 4.30 -4.26
N GLN A 132 -1.86 4.95 -3.99
CA GLN A 132 -1.98 5.88 -2.85
C GLN A 132 -1.65 5.21 -1.49
N SER A 133 -1.80 3.88 -1.38
CA SER A 133 -1.44 3.11 -0.19
C SER A 133 0.07 2.92 0.03
N THR A 134 0.92 3.19 -0.98
CA THR A 134 2.39 3.08 -0.87
C THR A 134 3.10 4.42 -0.95
N GLN A 135 2.38 5.52 -1.17
CA GLN A 135 2.96 6.85 -1.02
C GLN A 135 3.11 7.14 0.47
N THR A 136 4.36 7.21 0.94
CA THR A 136 4.64 7.77 2.26
C THR A 136 4.09 9.18 2.28
N GLN A 137 3.22 9.49 3.25
CA GLN A 137 2.78 10.87 3.46
C GLN A 137 4.02 11.78 3.44
N PRO A 138 3.97 12.92 2.73
CA PRO A 138 5.07 13.87 2.76
C PRO A 138 5.40 14.15 4.23
N LEU A 139 6.70 14.21 4.54
CA LEU A 139 7.18 14.61 5.86
C LEU A 139 6.59 15.98 6.15
N SER A 140 5.42 16.00 6.80
CA SER A 140 4.83 17.20 7.36
C SER A 140 5.93 17.86 8.18
N SER A 141 6.09 19.18 8.06
CA SER A 141 7.13 19.93 8.77
C SER A 141 7.21 19.42 10.19
N THR A 142 8.43 19.18 10.70
CA THR A 142 8.74 18.41 11.92
C THR A 142 7.91 18.76 13.16
N ASN A 143 7.18 19.89 13.14
CA ASN A 143 6.34 20.42 14.21
C ASN A 143 4.84 20.55 13.90
N PHE A 144 4.34 20.23 12.70
CA PHE A 144 2.95 20.52 12.31
C PHE A 144 1.91 19.87 13.24
N LEU A 145 2.08 18.59 13.57
CA LEU A 145 1.14 17.89 14.47
C LEU A 145 1.13 18.48 15.88
N PHE A 146 2.30 18.94 16.34
CA PHE A 146 2.44 19.61 17.62
C PHE A 146 1.76 20.99 17.60
N GLU A 147 1.98 21.77 16.54
CA GLU A 147 1.35 23.08 16.35
C GLU A 147 -0.17 22.98 16.19
N LEU A 148 -0.67 21.97 15.48
CA LEU A 148 -2.10 21.67 15.35
C LEU A 148 -2.73 21.34 16.71
N ASP A 149 -2.08 20.48 17.50
CA ASP A 149 -2.61 20.09 18.81
C ASP A 149 -2.59 21.27 19.78
N ARG A 150 -1.48 22.02 19.82
CA ARG A 150 -1.31 23.22 20.64
C ARG A 150 -2.36 24.28 20.31
N THR A 151 -2.50 24.65 19.04
CA THR A 151 -3.45 25.71 18.60
C THR A 151 -4.90 25.33 18.91
N THR A 152 -5.32 24.09 18.61
CA THR A 152 -6.68 23.64 18.93
C THR A 152 -6.97 23.60 20.43
N GLN A 153 -5.97 23.28 21.25
CA GLN A 153 -6.07 23.33 22.72
C GLN A 153 -6.20 24.76 23.25
N GLU A 154 -5.42 25.70 22.71
CA GLU A 154 -5.47 27.13 23.06
C GLU A 154 -6.86 27.71 22.77
N VAL A 155 -7.41 27.45 21.58
CA VAL A 155 -8.77 27.88 21.20
C VAL A 155 -9.84 27.27 22.12
N THR A 156 -9.76 25.97 22.39
CA THR A 156 -10.71 25.29 23.30
C THR A 156 -10.70 25.91 24.70
N SER A 157 -9.53 26.23 25.23
CA SER A 157 -9.38 26.83 26.56
C SER A 157 -9.90 28.27 26.62
N CYS A 158 -9.68 29.03 25.55
CA CYS A 158 -10.22 30.38 25.40
C CYS A 158 -11.75 30.37 25.41
N ILE A 159 -12.38 29.49 24.61
CA ILE A 159 -13.84 29.35 24.53
C ILE A 159 -14.44 28.99 25.91
N MET A 160 -13.87 28.00 26.60
CA MET A 160 -14.34 27.58 27.92
C MET A 160 -14.23 28.71 28.96
N SER A 161 -13.21 29.56 28.86
CA SER A 161 -13.02 30.69 29.77
C SER A 161 -13.99 31.83 29.46
N ALA A 162 -14.23 32.12 28.19
CA ALA A 162 -15.19 33.13 27.74
C ALA A 162 -16.64 32.77 28.09
N GLN A 163 -17.02 31.49 27.95
CA GLN A 163 -18.36 30.99 28.28
C GLN A 163 -18.72 31.10 29.77
N LYS A 164 -17.76 31.34 30.67
CA LYS A 164 -18.06 31.61 32.10
C LYS A 164 -18.66 32.99 32.34
N ILE A 165 -18.35 33.94 31.47
CA ILE A 165 -18.71 35.36 31.62
C ILE A 165 -19.81 35.76 30.62
N MET A 166 -19.78 35.15 29.43
CA MET A 166 -20.63 35.53 28.29
C MET A 166 -21.94 34.74 28.22
N VAL A 167 -22.93 35.30 27.54
CA VAL A 167 -24.26 34.69 27.33
C VAL A 167 -24.30 34.02 25.94
N ALA A 168 -25.22 33.07 25.73
CA ALA A 168 -25.39 32.42 24.43
C ALA A 168 -25.72 33.48 23.35
N GLY A 169 -25.05 33.40 22.20
CA GLY A 169 -25.15 34.38 21.12
C GLY A 169 -24.09 35.49 21.13
N ASP A 170 -23.26 35.59 22.17
CA ASP A 170 -22.15 36.56 22.18
C ASP A 170 -20.96 36.07 21.33
N ASN A 171 -20.29 37.01 20.66
CA ASN A 171 -19.11 36.72 19.85
C ASN A 171 -17.86 36.56 20.73
N ILE A 172 -17.31 35.35 20.77
CA ILE A 172 -16.07 35.03 21.48
C ILE A 172 -14.88 35.38 20.59
N LYS A 173 -14.05 36.31 21.05
CA LYS A 173 -12.79 36.67 20.38
C LYS A 173 -11.69 35.69 20.75
N VAL A 174 -11.10 35.06 19.74
CA VAL A 174 -9.95 34.16 19.91
C VAL A 174 -8.66 34.96 19.67
N PRO A 175 -7.68 34.94 20.60
CA PRO A 175 -6.40 35.62 20.40
C PRO A 175 -5.67 35.12 19.15
N GLY A 176 -5.26 36.03 18.26
CA GLY A 176 -4.46 35.71 17.09
C GLY A 176 -5.24 35.44 15.79
N VAL A 177 -6.58 35.57 15.79
CA VAL A 177 -7.41 35.51 14.57
C VAL A 177 -8.43 36.65 14.60
N GLU A 178 -8.75 37.22 13.44
CA GLU A 178 -9.83 38.23 13.30
C GLU A 178 -11.24 37.61 13.40
N GLU A 179 -11.36 36.33 13.04
CA GLU A 179 -12.61 35.57 13.10
C GLU A 179 -13.06 35.35 14.55
N THR A 180 -14.36 35.51 14.79
CA THR A 180 -14.99 35.26 16.09
C THR A 180 -15.77 33.96 16.06
N VAL A 181 -15.88 33.33 17.22
CA VAL A 181 -16.69 32.12 17.41
C VAL A 181 -18.02 32.55 18.02
N CYS A 182 -19.12 32.15 17.39
CA CYS A 182 -20.46 32.41 17.91
C CYS A 182 -21.23 31.10 17.96
N PHE A 183 -21.86 30.81 19.09
CA PHE A 183 -22.67 29.62 19.29
C PHE A 183 -24.09 30.02 19.68
N GLY A 184 -25.09 29.43 19.04
CA GLY A 184 -26.50 29.64 19.41
C GLY A 184 -26.90 29.10 20.79
N HIS A 185 -26.01 28.38 21.47
CA HIS A 185 -26.24 27.78 22.78
C HIS A 185 -24.93 27.64 23.58
N LYS A 186 -25.03 27.28 24.86
CA LYS A 186 -23.86 26.95 25.69
C LYS A 186 -23.32 25.57 25.29
N VAL A 187 -22.23 25.57 24.54
CA VAL A 187 -21.51 24.35 24.14
C VAL A 187 -20.75 23.75 25.33
N THR A 188 -20.81 22.43 25.48
CA THR A 188 -20.11 21.66 26.52
C THR A 188 -18.68 21.31 26.12
N LEU A 189 -17.84 20.99 27.12
CA LEU A 189 -16.46 20.52 26.85
C LEU A 189 -16.44 19.23 26.02
N ALA A 190 -17.43 18.36 26.18
CA ALA A 190 -17.54 17.12 25.43
C ALA A 190 -17.74 17.39 23.92
N GLU A 191 -18.57 18.38 23.57
CA GLU A 191 -18.85 18.75 22.18
C GLU A 191 -17.63 19.36 21.50
N ILE A 192 -16.95 20.30 22.16
CA ILE A 192 -15.72 20.90 21.61
C ILE A 192 -14.62 19.85 21.49
N THR A 193 -14.48 18.95 22.47
CA THR A 193 -13.50 17.86 22.41
C THR A 193 -13.79 16.90 21.25
N ARG A 194 -15.06 16.61 20.97
CA ARG A 194 -15.46 15.78 19.83
C ARG A 194 -15.15 16.48 18.51
N ALA A 195 -15.53 17.75 18.37
CA ALA A 195 -15.24 18.55 17.17
C ALA A 195 -13.71 18.67 16.94
N ARG A 196 -12.93 18.90 18.00
CA ARG A 196 -11.46 18.92 17.94
C ARG A 196 -10.89 17.61 17.42
N ARG A 197 -11.35 16.45 17.92
CA ARG A 197 -10.89 15.13 17.43
C ARG A 197 -11.20 14.94 15.94
N GLN A 198 -12.40 15.33 15.50
CA GLN A 198 -12.81 15.26 14.10
C GLN A 198 -11.94 16.16 13.22
N PHE A 199 -11.71 17.40 13.64
CA PHE A 199 -10.83 18.34 12.94
C PHE A 199 -9.39 17.83 12.84
N ILE A 200 -8.80 17.35 13.93
CA ILE A 200 -7.44 16.79 13.91
C ILE A 200 -7.36 15.59 12.96
N SER A 201 -8.35 14.69 12.98
CA SER A 201 -8.38 13.55 12.06
C SER A 201 -8.47 14.00 10.60
N TYR A 202 -9.29 15.00 10.31
CA TYR A 202 -9.45 15.54 8.97
C TYR A 202 -8.17 16.21 8.45
N THR A 203 -7.54 17.06 9.27
CA THR A 203 -6.30 17.78 8.94
C THR A 203 -5.09 16.85 8.82
N LYS A 204 -5.10 15.70 9.51
CA LYS A 204 -4.10 14.64 9.30
C LYS A 204 -4.22 13.98 7.91
N MET A 205 -5.42 13.88 7.37
CA MET A 205 -5.66 13.35 6.02
C MET A 205 -5.41 14.41 4.93
N HIS A 206 -5.56 15.69 5.28
CA HIS A 206 -5.36 16.82 4.39
C HIS A 206 -4.48 17.88 5.08
N PRO A 207 -3.14 17.67 5.11
CA PRO A 207 -2.23 18.60 5.76
C PRO A 207 -2.32 19.99 5.13
N VAL A 208 -2.30 21.02 5.96
CA VAL A 208 -2.29 22.42 5.52
C VAL A 208 -0.83 22.87 5.42
N GLU A 209 -0.46 23.53 4.33
CA GLU A 209 0.93 23.98 4.09
C GLU A 209 1.37 25.10 5.05
N ASP A 210 0.43 25.90 5.54
CA ASP A 210 0.67 27.08 6.35
C ASP A 210 0.06 26.94 7.75
N ALA A 211 0.93 26.79 8.76
CA ALA A 211 0.57 26.62 10.16
C ALA A 211 -0.17 27.85 10.73
N SER A 212 0.09 29.05 10.21
CA SER A 212 -0.56 30.28 10.68
C SER A 212 -2.06 30.29 10.41
N LYS A 213 -2.54 29.47 9.46
CA LYS A 213 -3.97 29.35 9.12
C LYS A 213 -4.73 28.32 9.95
N LEU A 214 -4.04 27.47 10.72
CA LEU A 214 -4.67 26.38 11.48
C LEU A 214 -5.70 26.88 12.48
N MET A 215 -5.39 27.98 13.16
CA MET A 215 -6.26 28.56 14.18
C MET A 215 -7.54 29.13 13.57
N ALA A 216 -7.44 29.84 12.43
CA ALA A 216 -8.59 30.35 11.69
C ALA A 216 -9.46 29.21 11.13
N LEU A 217 -8.84 28.19 10.53
CA LEU A 217 -9.56 27.02 10.02
C LEU A 217 -10.33 26.28 11.13
N PHE A 218 -9.76 26.16 12.32
CA PHE A 218 -10.44 25.54 13.44
C PHE A 218 -11.62 26.39 13.94
N VAL A 219 -11.47 27.70 14.05
CA VAL A 219 -12.56 28.64 14.39
C VAL A 219 -13.71 28.53 13.40
N ARG A 220 -13.41 28.55 12.10
CA ARG A 220 -14.40 28.36 11.03
C ARG A 220 -15.10 27.00 11.12
N TYR A 221 -14.36 25.95 11.41
CA TYR A 221 -14.90 24.60 11.58
C TYR A 221 -15.83 24.49 12.80
N LEU A 222 -15.49 25.17 13.90
CA LEU A 222 -16.36 25.22 15.09
C LEU A 222 -17.66 25.96 14.76
N ASN A 223 -17.60 27.09 14.06
CA ASN A 223 -18.79 27.81 13.62
C ASN A 223 -19.66 26.98 12.65
N SER A 224 -19.08 26.16 11.77
CA SER A 224 -19.87 25.31 10.88
C SER A 224 -20.49 24.08 11.57
N THR A 225 -19.85 23.58 12.64
CA THR A 225 -20.23 22.32 13.27
C THR A 225 -21.09 22.52 14.51
N LEU A 226 -20.85 23.59 15.26
CA LEU A 226 -21.46 23.88 16.56
C LEU A 226 -22.13 25.26 16.62
N GLY A 227 -21.96 26.10 15.59
CA GLY A 227 -22.56 27.43 15.47
C GLY A 227 -24.06 27.39 15.31
#